data_AF-A0A938NDM0-F1
#
_entry.id   AF-A0A938NDM0-F1
#
_cell.length_a   1.000
_cell.length_b   1.000
_cell.length_c   1.000
_cell.angle_alpha   90.00
_cell.angle_beta   90.00
_cell.angle_gamma   90.00
#
_symmetry.space_group_name_H-M   'P 1'
#
loop_
_entity.id
_entity.type
_entity.pdbx_description
1 polymer ?
#
loop_
_entity_poly.entity_id
_entity_poly.type
_entity_poly.pdbx_seq_one_letter_code
_entity_poly.pdbx_strand_id
1 'polypeptide(L)'
;MRKLLTSLLVLALTGGVAVADTYIGLFADGQASHCYAPTAAYTTTRVHVIAWLDASWVGQISACEFYVENYPLDGPGGIVTPVWSTPLVIGYVNYGIALAFPNPLNGPLAYLGRMDFYCIDPAWLGDNYALAVRPSRQSDTLALVNTLGETIPVAGGQFTFNCTNPSACDCLESVATADMSISNVKALY
;
A
#
# COMPACT_ATOMS: atom_id res chain seq x y z
N MET A 1 64.26 -0.19 -20.49
CA MET A 1 63.04 -0.44 -21.28
C MET A 1 61.98 -1.06 -20.38
N ARG A 2 60.73 -0.63 -20.57
CA ARG A 2 59.56 -0.70 -19.66
C ARG A 2 59.22 -2.11 -19.13
N LYS A 3 59.00 -2.21 -17.81
CA LYS A 3 58.22 -3.29 -17.17
C LYS A 3 56.74 -2.87 -17.19
N LEU A 4 55.88 -3.65 -17.86
CA LEU A 4 54.43 -3.53 -17.76
C LEU A 4 53.97 -4.20 -16.46
N LEU A 5 53.45 -3.41 -15.51
CA LEU A 5 52.62 -3.92 -14.43
C LEU A 5 51.18 -3.99 -14.93
N THR A 6 50.65 -5.19 -15.09
CA THR A 6 49.24 -5.43 -15.38
C THR A 6 48.49 -5.46 -14.05
N SER A 7 47.85 -4.34 -13.68
CA SER A 7 46.94 -4.30 -12.54
C SER A 7 45.68 -5.08 -12.87
N LEU A 8 45.47 -6.20 -12.18
CA LEU A 8 44.25 -6.99 -12.23
C LEU A 8 43.17 -6.27 -11.43
N LEU A 9 42.25 -5.60 -12.12
CA LEU A 9 41.05 -5.01 -11.54
C LEU A 9 40.07 -6.14 -11.23
N VAL A 10 39.97 -6.54 -9.96
CA VAL A 10 38.90 -7.44 -9.50
C VAL A 10 37.65 -6.58 -9.33
N LEU A 11 36.79 -6.59 -10.35
CA LEU A 11 35.46 -6.02 -10.27
C LEU A 11 34.59 -6.99 -9.44
N ALA A 12 34.50 -6.75 -8.14
CA ALA A 12 33.52 -7.42 -7.30
C ALA A 12 32.14 -6.92 -7.73
N LEU A 13 31.44 -7.68 -8.58
CA LEU A 13 29.99 -7.58 -8.71
C LEU A 13 29.41 -8.00 -7.35
N THR A 14 29.20 -7.04 -6.46
CA THR A 14 28.19 -7.21 -5.43
C THR A 14 26.86 -7.27 -6.17
N GLY A 15 26.36 -8.48 -6.41
CA GLY A 15 24.97 -8.66 -6.81
C GLY A 15 24.13 -7.93 -5.78
N GLY A 16 23.52 -6.82 -6.20
CA GLY A 16 22.50 -6.17 -5.41
C GLY A 16 21.42 -7.23 -5.19
N VAL A 17 21.23 -7.63 -3.93
CA VAL A 17 19.97 -8.25 -3.54
C VAL A 17 18.92 -7.21 -3.92
N ALA A 18 18.00 -7.57 -4.82
CA ALA A 18 16.86 -6.71 -5.09
C ALA A 18 16.20 -6.45 -3.74
N VAL A 19 16.30 -5.22 -3.25
CA VAL A 19 15.55 -4.78 -2.07
C VAL A 19 14.11 -4.96 -2.51
N ALA A 20 13.35 -5.86 -1.90
CA ALA A 20 11.93 -5.90 -2.21
C ALA A 20 11.36 -4.56 -1.72
N ASP A 21 10.78 -3.81 -2.65
CA ASP A 21 10.39 -2.43 -2.40
C ASP A 21 9.29 -2.41 -1.33
N THR A 22 9.57 -1.73 -0.21
CA THR A 22 8.57 -1.52 0.82
C THR A 22 7.58 -0.48 0.34
N TYR A 23 6.28 -0.74 0.47
CA TYR A 23 5.26 0.20 0.03
C TYR A 23 4.06 0.26 0.98
N ILE A 24 3.27 1.34 0.87
CA ILE A 24 1.89 1.43 1.38
C ILE A 24 0.95 1.52 0.19
N GLY A 25 0.05 0.55 0.05
CA GLY A 25 -0.81 0.39 -1.11
C GLY A 25 -2.30 0.24 -0.78
N LEU A 26 -3.11 0.25 -1.83
CA LEU A 26 -4.56 0.13 -1.80
C LEU A 26 -4.99 -1.13 -2.56
N PHE A 27 -5.76 -2.01 -1.93
CA PHE A 27 -6.07 -3.34 -2.44
C PHE A 27 -7.56 -3.68 -2.32
N ALA A 28 -8.11 -4.38 -3.31
CA ALA A 28 -9.47 -4.90 -3.28
C ALA A 28 -9.62 -6.09 -2.33
N ASP A 29 -8.52 -6.80 -2.06
CA ASP A 29 -8.49 -7.96 -1.18
C ASP A 29 -7.43 -7.85 -0.08
N GLY A 30 -7.52 -8.75 0.89
CA GLY A 30 -6.59 -8.82 2.01
C GLY A 30 -5.26 -9.53 1.70
N GLN A 31 -5.07 -10.01 0.46
CA GLN A 31 -3.82 -10.64 0.01
C GLN A 31 -2.94 -9.66 -0.77
N ALA A 32 -3.44 -8.45 -1.02
CA ALA A 32 -2.76 -7.40 -1.77
C ALA A 32 -2.44 -7.79 -3.23
N SER A 33 -3.31 -8.58 -3.87
CA SER A 33 -3.08 -9.04 -5.25
C SER A 33 -3.87 -8.25 -6.31
N HIS A 34 -5.03 -7.72 -5.94
CA HIS A 34 -5.85 -6.90 -6.85
C HIS A 34 -5.87 -5.45 -6.37
N CYS A 35 -5.52 -4.50 -7.24
CA CYS A 35 -5.67 -3.05 -6.99
C CYS A 35 -6.73 -2.39 -7.87
N TYR A 36 -7.78 -3.13 -8.22
CA TYR A 36 -8.96 -2.58 -8.87
C TYR A 36 -10.23 -3.26 -8.38
N ALA A 37 -11.36 -2.56 -8.49
CA ALA A 37 -12.68 -3.16 -8.30
C ALA A 37 -13.76 -2.40 -9.06
N PRO A 38 -14.86 -3.07 -9.47
CA PRO A 38 -16.03 -2.37 -9.95
C PRO A 38 -16.78 -1.68 -8.80
N THR A 39 -17.50 -0.61 -9.09
CA THR A 39 -18.56 -0.10 -8.22
C THR A 39 -19.93 -0.48 -8.78
N ALA A 40 -20.87 -0.76 -7.89
CA ALA A 40 -22.26 -1.00 -8.24
C ALA A 40 -23.18 -0.21 -7.29
N ALA A 41 -24.33 0.22 -7.80
CA ALA A 41 -25.33 0.94 -7.02
C ALA A 41 -25.73 0.13 -5.77
N TYR A 42 -25.84 0.83 -4.65
CA TYR A 42 -26.18 0.31 -3.32
C TYR A 42 -25.28 -0.84 -2.83
N THR A 43 -24.04 -0.90 -3.35
CA THR A 43 -23.05 -1.90 -2.95
C THR A 43 -21.85 -1.21 -2.30
N THR A 44 -21.31 -1.84 -1.26
CA THR A 44 -20.05 -1.42 -0.63
C THR A 44 -18.88 -2.14 -1.28
N THR A 45 -17.96 -1.38 -1.85
CA THR A 45 -16.64 -1.88 -2.24
C THR A 45 -15.66 -1.57 -1.11
N ARG A 46 -14.90 -2.56 -0.67
CA ARG A 46 -13.87 -2.37 0.37
C ARG A 46 -12.51 -2.25 -0.28
N VAL A 47 -11.79 -1.19 0.06
CA VAL A 47 -10.40 -1.00 -0.35
C VAL A 47 -9.55 -1.04 0.92
N HIS A 48 -8.70 -2.05 1.02
CA HIS A 48 -7.76 -2.26 2.10
C HIS A 48 -6.53 -1.39 1.91
N VAL A 49 -6.04 -0.78 2.99
CA VAL A 49 -4.76 -0.07 3.03
C VAL A 49 -3.76 -0.97 3.74
N ILE A 50 -2.76 -1.45 2.99
CA ILE A 50 -1.80 -2.45 3.47
C ILE A 50 -0.41 -1.93 3.21
N ALA A 51 0.46 -2.02 4.22
CA ALA A 51 1.89 -1.93 4.03
C ALA A 51 2.44 -3.30 3.63
N TRP A 52 3.07 -3.41 2.47
CA TRP A 52 3.84 -4.59 2.09
C TRP A 52 5.32 -4.27 2.32
N LEU A 53 5.92 -5.07 3.20
CA LEU A 53 7.32 -5.04 3.56
C LEU A 53 8.04 -6.18 2.84
N ASP A 54 9.34 -6.01 2.64
CA ASP A 54 10.23 -7.06 2.17
C ASP A 54 9.99 -8.37 2.96
N ALA A 55 9.94 -9.52 2.29
CA ALA A 55 9.69 -10.81 2.95
C ALA A 55 10.76 -11.16 4.02
N SER A 56 11.95 -10.58 3.91
CA SER A 56 13.05 -10.68 4.89
C SER A 56 12.93 -9.66 6.03
N TRP A 57 11.93 -8.78 6.02
CA TRP A 57 11.67 -7.83 7.10
C TRP A 57 11.29 -8.56 8.39
N VAL A 58 12.13 -8.40 9.43
CA VAL A 58 11.96 -9.03 10.75
C VAL A 58 11.51 -8.04 11.84
N GLY A 59 11.18 -6.80 11.47
CA GLY A 59 10.74 -5.76 12.41
C GLY A 59 9.22 -5.70 12.59
N GLN A 60 8.78 -4.77 13.44
CA GLN A 60 7.36 -4.44 13.62
C GLN A 60 7.11 -2.96 13.33
N ILE A 61 5.95 -2.64 12.78
CA ILE A 61 5.52 -1.26 12.50
C ILE A 61 4.78 -0.73 13.73
N SER A 62 5.25 0.40 14.27
CA SER A 62 4.65 1.11 15.40
C SER A 62 3.80 2.31 14.95
N ALA A 63 4.09 2.91 13.81
CA ALA A 63 3.30 4.00 13.24
C ALA A 63 3.47 4.11 11.71
N CYS A 64 2.60 4.88 11.07
CA CYS A 64 2.75 5.27 9.67
C CYS A 64 2.12 6.64 9.41
N GLU A 65 2.58 7.30 8.34
CA GLU A 65 2.00 8.56 7.85
C GLU A 65 1.87 8.53 6.32
N PHE A 66 0.70 8.93 5.81
CA PHE A 66 0.40 9.00 4.38
C PHE A 66 -0.80 9.92 4.09
N TYR A 67 -1.13 10.14 2.82
CA TYR A 67 -2.48 10.57 2.42
C TYR A 67 -2.95 9.79 1.18
N VAL A 68 -4.26 9.82 0.93
CA VAL A 68 -4.87 9.25 -0.28
C VAL A 68 -5.26 10.38 -1.23
N GLU A 69 -4.53 10.44 -2.34
CA GLU A 69 -4.81 11.30 -3.49
C GLU A 69 -6.10 10.84 -4.18
N ASN A 70 -6.85 11.83 -4.70
CA ASN A 70 -8.18 11.66 -5.29
C ASN A 70 -9.18 10.97 -4.36
N TYR A 71 -9.05 11.12 -3.05
CA TYR A 71 -10.09 10.65 -2.12
C TYR A 71 -11.43 11.37 -2.44
N PRO A 72 -12.50 10.66 -2.80
CA PRO A 72 -13.77 11.29 -3.18
C PRO A 72 -14.46 11.89 -1.95
N LEU A 73 -15.23 12.95 -2.20
CA LEU A 73 -16.05 13.56 -1.17
C LEU A 73 -17.40 12.86 -1.09
N ASP A 74 -17.93 12.74 0.13
CA ASP A 74 -19.30 12.29 0.36
C ASP A 74 -20.30 13.18 -0.38
N GLY A 75 -21.33 12.56 -0.94
CA GLY A 75 -22.37 13.29 -1.65
C GLY A 75 -23.51 12.41 -2.16
N PRO A 76 -24.39 12.95 -3.02
CA PRO A 76 -25.51 12.19 -3.56
C PRO A 76 -25.11 10.93 -4.34
N GLY A 77 -23.88 10.89 -4.88
CA GLY A 77 -23.36 9.75 -5.61
C GLY A 77 -22.84 8.60 -4.74
N GLY A 78 -22.49 8.87 -3.49
CA GLY A 78 -22.04 7.84 -2.55
C GLY A 78 -21.31 8.39 -1.33
N ILE A 79 -20.87 7.47 -0.48
CA ILE A 79 -20.26 7.73 0.82
C ILE A 79 -18.97 6.93 0.94
N VAL A 80 -17.91 7.52 1.48
CA VAL A 80 -16.68 6.81 1.83
C VAL A 80 -16.43 6.85 3.32
N THR A 81 -16.31 5.69 3.93
CA THR A 81 -16.04 5.55 5.37
C THR A 81 -14.68 4.92 5.60
N PRO A 82 -13.67 5.67 6.07
CA PRO A 82 -12.39 5.10 6.48
C PRO A 82 -12.53 4.37 7.82
N VAL A 83 -11.93 3.19 7.92
CA VAL A 83 -11.90 2.35 9.12
C VAL A 83 -10.47 1.86 9.34
N TRP A 84 -9.80 2.42 10.33
CA TRP A 84 -8.40 2.12 10.63
C TRP A 84 -8.26 0.94 11.61
N SER A 85 -7.16 0.20 11.52
CA SER A 85 -6.90 -0.94 12.42
C SER A 85 -6.48 -0.51 13.85
N THR A 86 -6.34 0.80 14.06
CA THR A 86 -6.02 1.42 15.35
C THR A 86 -6.97 2.59 15.64
N PRO A 87 -7.29 2.85 16.93
CA PRO A 87 -8.01 4.06 17.33
C PRO A 87 -7.10 5.30 17.41
N LEU A 88 -5.77 5.14 17.40
CA LEU A 88 -4.82 6.26 17.49
C LEU A 88 -4.59 6.85 16.10
N VAL A 89 -5.51 7.74 15.71
CA VAL A 89 -5.56 8.35 14.38
C VAL A 89 -5.47 9.87 14.52
N ILE A 90 -4.57 10.49 13.77
CA ILE A 90 -4.42 11.94 13.70
C ILE A 90 -4.54 12.38 12.24
N GLY A 91 -5.27 13.46 11.99
CA GLY A 91 -5.40 14.07 10.67
C GLY A 91 -6.56 13.51 9.84
N TYR A 92 -6.49 13.72 8.53
CA TYR A 92 -7.53 13.38 7.56
C TYR A 92 -6.93 12.65 6.36
N VAL A 93 -7.58 11.59 5.91
CA VAL A 93 -7.09 10.72 4.84
C VAL A 93 -6.80 11.45 3.52
N ASN A 94 -7.53 12.53 3.20
CA ASN A 94 -7.38 13.31 1.98
C ASN A 94 -6.35 14.47 2.08
N TYR A 95 -5.67 14.60 3.22
CA TYR A 95 -4.69 15.66 3.46
C TYR A 95 -3.39 15.10 4.04
N GLY A 96 -3.48 14.34 5.11
CA GLY A 96 -2.38 13.75 5.84
C GLY A 96 -2.96 13.03 7.05
N ILE A 97 -2.72 11.72 7.12
CA ILE A 97 -3.18 10.86 8.20
C ILE A 97 -1.98 10.15 8.81
N ALA A 98 -1.88 10.22 10.13
CA ALA A 98 -0.93 9.46 10.93
C ALA A 98 -1.68 8.42 11.76
N LEU A 99 -1.18 7.18 11.71
CA LEU A 99 -1.69 6.06 12.51
C LEU A 99 -0.58 5.60 13.46
N ALA A 100 -0.95 5.34 14.71
CA ALA A 100 -0.05 4.72 15.69
C ALA A 100 -0.64 3.41 16.22
N PHE A 101 0.18 2.39 16.42
CA PHE A 101 -0.26 1.04 16.76
C PHE A 101 0.21 0.68 18.17
N PRO A 102 -0.69 0.62 19.18
CA PRO A 102 -0.32 0.20 20.54
C PRO A 102 0.26 -1.22 20.59
N ASN A 103 -0.25 -2.08 19.70
CA ASN A 103 0.32 -3.38 19.40
C ASN A 103 0.95 -3.28 18.01
N PRO A 104 2.29 -3.24 17.92
CA PRO A 104 2.97 -3.11 16.63
C PRO A 104 2.54 -4.18 15.63
N LEU A 105 2.42 -3.80 14.37
CA LEU A 105 2.02 -4.70 13.28
C LEU A 105 3.23 -5.51 12.82
N ASN A 106 3.03 -6.82 12.65
CA ASN A 106 4.05 -7.70 12.09
C ASN A 106 4.02 -7.63 10.56
N GLY A 107 5.20 -7.73 9.95
CA GLY A 107 5.35 -7.95 8.51
C GLY A 107 5.04 -9.40 8.10
N PRO A 108 5.10 -9.69 6.79
CA PRO A 108 5.42 -8.77 5.69
C PRO A 108 4.21 -7.99 5.16
N LEU A 109 2.98 -8.42 5.42
CA LEU A 109 1.77 -7.65 5.10
C LEU A 109 1.16 -7.11 6.38
N ALA A 110 1.26 -5.80 6.58
CA ALA A 110 0.73 -5.11 7.74
C ALA A 110 -0.54 -4.35 7.39
N TYR A 111 -1.66 -4.76 7.98
CA TYR A 111 -2.97 -4.17 7.74
C TYR A 111 -3.15 -2.84 8.51
N LEU A 112 -3.16 -1.73 7.78
CA LEU A 112 -3.28 -0.38 8.35
C LEU A 112 -4.75 0.03 8.55
N GLY A 113 -5.64 -0.49 7.69
CA GLY A 113 -7.06 -0.21 7.73
C GLY A 113 -7.73 -0.47 6.40
N ARG A 114 -8.94 0.07 6.22
CA ARG A 114 -9.67 0.03 4.97
C ARG A 114 -10.51 1.28 4.78
N MET A 115 -11.04 1.44 3.59
CA MET A 115 -12.03 2.43 3.23
C MET A 115 -13.22 1.69 2.60
N ASP A 116 -14.41 1.92 3.14
CA ASP A 116 -15.66 1.34 2.65
C ASP A 116 -16.33 2.37 1.73
N PHE A 117 -16.40 2.07 0.43
CA PHE A 117 -17.02 2.90 -0.60
C PHE A 117 -18.43 2.40 -0.87
N TYR A 118 -19.42 3.07 -0.30
CA TYR A 118 -20.83 2.79 -0.57
C TYR A 118 -21.32 3.65 -1.73
N CYS A 119 -21.52 3.03 -2.88
CA CYS A 119 -21.97 3.69 -4.10
C CYS A 119 -23.51 3.79 -4.10
N ILE A 120 -24.04 4.98 -4.36
CA ILE A 120 -25.50 5.21 -4.54
C ILE A 120 -25.80 5.37 -6.03
N ASP A 121 -24.97 6.16 -6.72
CA ASP A 121 -25.00 6.37 -8.16
C ASP A 121 -23.80 5.65 -8.82
N PRO A 122 -24.02 4.69 -9.74
CA PRO A 122 -22.93 3.98 -10.41
C PRO A 122 -22.02 4.90 -11.23
N ALA A 123 -22.47 6.11 -11.59
CA ALA A 123 -21.65 7.11 -12.26
C ALA A 123 -20.78 7.96 -11.31
N TRP A 124 -20.89 7.77 -9.99
CA TRP A 124 -20.24 8.65 -9.00
C TRP A 124 -18.72 8.74 -9.16
N LEU A 125 -18.03 7.59 -9.25
CA LEU A 125 -16.59 7.56 -9.47
C LEU A 125 -16.25 7.62 -10.97
N GLY A 126 -17.17 7.20 -11.85
CA GLY A 126 -16.92 7.10 -13.29
C GLY A 126 -15.91 6.00 -13.64
N ASP A 127 -15.45 6.00 -14.88
CA ASP A 127 -14.51 5.00 -15.40
C ASP A 127 -13.06 5.34 -15.04
N ASN A 128 -12.26 4.30 -14.73
CA ASN A 128 -10.83 4.42 -14.42
C ASN A 128 -10.49 5.41 -13.29
N TYR A 129 -11.35 5.51 -12.28
CA TYR A 129 -11.13 6.42 -11.16
C TYR A 129 -10.00 5.93 -10.26
N ALA A 130 -8.87 6.63 -10.28
CA ALA A 130 -7.66 6.22 -9.57
C ALA A 130 -7.50 6.95 -8.23
N LEU A 131 -7.33 6.16 -7.16
CA LEU A 131 -6.85 6.58 -5.85
C LEU A 131 -5.36 6.27 -5.74
N ALA A 132 -4.57 7.12 -5.08
CA ALA A 132 -3.16 6.80 -4.85
C ALA A 132 -2.74 7.14 -3.42
N VAL A 133 -1.95 6.28 -2.80
CA VAL A 133 -1.25 6.59 -1.56
C VAL A 133 -0.03 7.44 -1.89
N ARG A 134 0.13 8.54 -1.16
CA ARG A 134 1.15 9.56 -1.41
C ARG A 134 1.75 10.09 -0.11
N PRO A 135 2.92 10.77 -0.17
CA PRO A 135 3.50 11.47 0.98
C PRO A 135 2.54 12.49 1.58
N SER A 136 2.31 12.43 2.89
CA SER A 136 1.42 13.34 3.62
C SER A 136 1.66 14.80 3.24
N ARG A 137 0.60 15.59 3.03
CA ARG A 137 0.73 17.03 2.75
C ARG A 137 1.18 17.85 3.96
N GLN A 138 1.25 17.24 5.14
CA GLN A 138 1.73 17.90 6.35
C GLN A 138 3.24 17.78 6.52
N SER A 139 3.80 16.62 6.19
CA SER A 139 5.21 16.30 6.42
C SER A 139 6.01 16.07 5.13
N ASP A 140 5.37 16.14 3.97
CA ASP A 140 5.91 15.74 2.66
C ASP A 140 6.54 14.33 2.67
N THR A 141 6.10 13.49 3.62
CA THR A 141 6.70 12.19 3.89
C THR A 141 5.66 11.08 3.73
N LEU A 142 6.07 10.01 3.05
CA LEU A 142 5.38 8.71 3.07
C LEU A 142 6.27 7.76 3.85
N ALA A 143 5.82 7.30 5.02
CA ALA A 143 6.67 6.54 5.90
C ALA A 143 5.94 5.54 6.78
N LEU A 144 6.69 4.49 7.11
CA LEU A 144 6.42 3.63 8.26
C LEU A 144 7.47 3.95 9.34
N VAL A 145 7.12 3.71 10.60
CA VAL A 145 8.02 3.84 11.74
C VAL A 145 8.07 2.49 12.44
N ASN A 146 9.26 1.97 12.71
CA ASN A 146 9.42 0.72 13.44
C ASN A 146 9.33 0.92 14.97
N THR A 147 9.42 -0.16 15.74
CA THR A 147 9.41 -0.10 17.21
C THR A 147 10.64 0.54 17.84
N LEU A 148 11.71 0.76 17.07
CA LEU A 148 12.91 1.50 17.49
C LEU A 148 12.80 3.00 17.21
N GLY A 149 11.70 3.45 16.59
CA GLY A 149 11.49 4.84 16.18
C GLY A 149 12.18 5.21 14.87
N GLU A 150 12.67 4.24 14.10
CA GLU A 150 13.32 4.48 12.82
C GLU A 150 12.28 4.58 11.71
N THR A 151 12.45 5.59 10.86
CA THR A 151 11.65 5.79 9.66
C THR A 151 12.10 4.82 8.57
N ILE A 152 11.15 4.03 8.06
CA ILE A 152 11.34 3.13 6.93
C ILE A 152 10.83 3.88 5.68
N PRO A 153 11.68 4.11 4.67
CA PRO A 153 11.24 4.71 3.42
C PRO A 153 10.36 3.72 2.66
N VAL A 154 9.23 4.21 2.15
CA VAL A 154 8.27 3.37 1.43
C VAL A 154 7.72 4.09 0.20
N ALA A 155 7.34 3.32 -0.83
CA ALA A 155 6.63 3.81 -2.00
C ALA A 155 5.10 3.82 -1.79
N GLY A 156 4.38 4.58 -2.62
CA GLY A 156 2.93 4.63 -2.61
C GLY A 156 2.32 3.76 -3.70
N GLY A 157 1.21 3.08 -3.39
CA GLY A 157 0.44 2.30 -4.36
C GLY A 157 -0.78 3.05 -4.92
N GLN A 158 -1.33 2.56 -6.03
CA GLN A 158 -2.55 3.06 -6.65
C GLN A 158 -3.65 1.99 -6.63
N PHE A 159 -4.91 2.42 -6.61
CA PHE A 159 -6.08 1.59 -6.82
C PHE A 159 -7.03 2.24 -7.83
N THR A 160 -7.63 1.45 -8.71
CA THR A 160 -8.52 1.97 -9.76
C THR A 160 -9.93 1.37 -9.68
N PHE A 161 -10.95 2.21 -9.55
CA PHE A 161 -12.34 1.80 -9.72
C PHE A 161 -12.74 1.77 -11.19
N ASN A 162 -13.68 0.87 -11.51
CA ASN A 162 -14.31 0.78 -12.83
C ASN A 162 -13.27 0.76 -13.96
N CYS A 163 -12.22 -0.04 -13.78
CA CYS A 163 -11.15 -0.12 -14.76
C CYS A 163 -11.69 -0.73 -16.07
N THR A 164 -11.47 -0.04 -17.19
CA THR A 164 -11.93 -0.50 -18.50
C THR A 164 -11.03 -1.58 -19.11
N ASN A 165 -9.79 -1.70 -18.64
CA ASN A 165 -8.87 -2.79 -18.97
C ASN A 165 -8.24 -3.36 -17.68
N PRO A 166 -8.88 -4.34 -17.03
CA PRO A 166 -8.43 -4.90 -15.76
C PRO A 166 -6.96 -5.32 -15.73
N SER A 167 -6.45 -5.91 -16.82
CA SER A 167 -5.05 -6.34 -16.91
C SER A 167 -4.02 -5.20 -16.84
N ALA A 168 -4.46 -3.96 -17.12
CA ALA A 168 -3.63 -2.76 -16.99
C ALA A 168 -3.80 -2.06 -15.63
N CYS A 169 -4.76 -2.49 -14.81
CA CYS A 169 -5.06 -1.95 -13.49
C CYS A 169 -4.77 -2.91 -12.35
N ASP A 170 -4.34 -4.13 -12.65
CA ASP A 170 -3.71 -5.01 -11.67
C ASP A 170 -2.40 -4.41 -11.17
N CYS A 171 -1.96 -4.85 -9.98
CA CYS A 171 -0.66 -4.47 -9.48
C CYS A 171 0.39 -4.94 -10.50
N LEU A 172 1.09 -3.99 -11.15
CA LEU A 172 2.14 -4.28 -12.15
C LEU A 172 3.31 -5.10 -11.56
N GLU A 173 3.34 -5.27 -10.24
CA GLU A 173 4.25 -6.12 -9.51
C GLU A 173 3.47 -7.11 -8.64
N SER A 174 3.21 -8.30 -9.17
CA SER A 174 3.08 -9.48 -8.31
C SER A 174 4.46 -9.75 -7.71
N VAL A 175 4.65 -10.13 -6.45
CA VAL A 175 3.81 -11.07 -5.72
C VAL A 175 4.00 -10.82 -4.22
N ALA A 176 2.91 -10.53 -3.51
CA ALA A 176 2.79 -11.11 -2.19
C ALA A 176 2.75 -12.64 -2.40
N THR A 177 3.90 -13.31 -2.34
CA THR A 177 3.96 -14.76 -2.57
C THR A 177 2.97 -15.44 -1.62
N ALA A 178 2.30 -16.50 -2.12
CA ALA A 178 1.09 -17.14 -1.58
C ALA A 178 1.10 -17.56 -0.08
N ASP A 179 2.17 -17.30 0.66
CA ASP A 179 2.31 -17.54 2.10
C ASP A 179 1.92 -16.33 2.97
N MET A 180 1.59 -15.18 2.39
CA MET A 180 1.33 -13.94 3.13
C MET A 180 -0.18 -13.66 3.21
N SER A 181 -0.86 -14.21 4.22
CA SER A 181 -2.30 -14.03 4.44
C SER A 181 -2.58 -13.29 5.76
N ILE A 182 -3.36 -12.21 5.70
CA ILE A 182 -3.72 -11.38 6.86
C ILE A 182 -4.85 -11.97 7.73
N SER A 183 -5.57 -13.02 7.32
CA SER A 183 -6.47 -13.75 8.24
C SER A 183 -7.05 -15.05 7.65
N ASN A 184 -6.88 -16.17 8.35
CA ASN A 184 -7.79 -17.34 8.40
C ASN A 184 -8.46 -17.84 7.10
N VAL A 185 -7.78 -17.86 5.96
CA VAL A 185 -8.20 -18.62 4.78
C VAL A 185 -7.01 -19.44 4.28
N LYS A 186 -7.14 -20.77 4.40
CA LYS A 186 -6.21 -21.73 3.80
C LYS A 186 -6.37 -21.68 2.28
N ALA A 187 -5.25 -21.58 1.56
CA ALA A 187 -5.20 -22.01 0.17
C ALA A 187 -5.62 -23.49 0.11
N LEU A 188 -6.58 -23.81 -0.76
CA LEU A 188 -6.76 -25.16 -1.27
C LEU A 188 -6.19 -25.18 -2.69
N TYR A 189 -5.41 -26.23 -2.95
CA TYR A 189 -4.63 -26.55 -4.16
C TYR A 189 -5.30 -26.19 -5.48
#